data_AF-A0AAQ3AG38-F1
#
_entry.id   AF-A0AAQ3AG38-F1
#
_cell.length_a   1.000
_cell.length_b   1.000
_cell.length_c   1.000
_cell.angle_alpha   90.00
_cell.angle_beta   90.00
_cell.angle_gamma   90.00
#
_symmetry.space_group_name_H-M   'P 1'
#
loop_
_entity.id
_entity.type
_entity.pdbx_description
1 polymer ?
#
loop_
_entity_poly.entity_id
_entity_poly.type
_entity_poly.pdbx_seq_one_letter_code
_entity_poly.pdbx_strand_id
1 'polypeptide(L)'
;MELNLEQIKEIIVVEGKDDAKRIKELFKCTIVETGGLYLTQETINILKKAIETNGIIIFTDSDKAGNLIRKNILKRVGCLNQDKIKHAHLKSNNQEVEMSSKLEITKILKKIGTFYNEKQKESLSLNDLIELGITGEQSKHKRKQIQKHLRLGSGNNKKLLERLNYFEIKREEIEKIILNK
;
A
#
# COMPACT_ATOMS: atom_id res chain seq x y z
N MET A 1 -10.53 24.01 0.05
CA MET A 1 -9.31 23.85 -0.75
C MET A 1 -8.85 22.42 -0.59
N GLU A 2 -8.84 21.62 -1.67
CA GLU A 2 -8.13 20.34 -1.64
C GLU A 2 -6.64 20.62 -1.43
N LEU A 3 -6.08 20.13 -0.33
CA LEU A 3 -4.63 20.18 -0.11
C LEU A 3 -3.97 19.36 -1.21
N ASN A 4 -3.12 20.00 -2.01
CA ASN A 4 -2.35 19.33 -3.04
C ASN A 4 -1.20 18.54 -2.39
N LEU A 5 -1.50 17.35 -1.88
CA LEU A 5 -0.52 16.48 -1.23
C LEU A 5 0.42 15.86 -2.27
N GLU A 6 1.73 15.87 -1.99
CA GLU A 6 2.73 15.16 -2.79
C GLU A 6 2.44 13.65 -2.79
N GLN A 7 2.66 13.00 -3.94
CA GLN A 7 2.36 11.57 -4.10
C GLN A 7 3.63 10.72 -4.03
N ILE A 8 3.68 9.81 -3.05
CA ILE A 8 4.78 8.86 -2.88
C ILE A 8 4.57 7.67 -3.83
N LYS A 9 5.63 7.23 -4.51
CA LYS A 9 5.60 6.13 -5.47
C LYS A 9 5.57 4.76 -4.80
N GLU A 10 6.30 4.60 -3.70
CA GLU A 10 6.39 3.35 -2.96
C GLU A 10 5.11 3.03 -2.18
N ILE A 11 4.82 1.73 -1.98
CA ILE A 11 3.86 1.34 -0.94
C ILE A 11 4.52 1.55 0.42
N ILE A 12 3.84 2.28 1.31
CA ILE A 12 4.27 2.45 2.69
C ILE A 12 3.68 1.32 3.54
N VAL A 13 4.54 0.60 4.25
CA VAL A 13 4.15 -0.48 5.16
C VAL A 13 4.19 0.06 6.58
N VAL A 14 3.08 -0.04 7.29
CA VAL A 14 2.91 0.44 8.68
C VAL A 14 2.30 -0.65 9.56
N GLU A 15 2.41 -0.52 10.87
CA GLU A 15 1.84 -1.52 11.80
C GLU A 15 0.33 -1.36 11.94
N GLY A 16 -0.12 -0.12 12.20
CA GLY A 16 -1.49 0.20 12.58
C GLY A 16 -2.25 1.10 11.61
N LYS A 17 -3.56 1.21 11.86
CA LYS A 17 -4.46 2.11 11.12
C LYS A 17 -4.19 3.58 11.42
N ASP A 18 -3.77 3.87 12.64
CA ASP A 18 -3.52 5.24 13.07
C ASP A 18 -2.25 5.80 12.41
N ASP A 19 -1.20 4.99 12.28
CA ASP A 19 -0.04 5.29 11.42
C ASP A 19 -0.46 5.59 9.98
N ALA A 20 -1.32 4.73 9.42
CA ALA A 20 -1.81 4.88 8.06
C ALA A 20 -2.57 6.20 7.88
N LYS A 21 -3.44 6.54 8.84
CA LYS A 21 -4.19 7.79 8.86
C LYS A 21 -3.26 8.99 8.94
N ARG A 22 -2.28 8.93 9.86
CA ARG A 22 -1.29 9.98 10.09
C ARG A 22 -0.52 10.33 8.82
N ILE A 23 -0.08 9.32 8.08
CA ILE A 23 0.68 9.49 6.83
C ILE A 23 -0.23 9.99 5.71
N LYS A 24 -1.48 9.49 5.62
CA LYS A 24 -2.46 9.94 4.61
C LYS A 24 -2.92 11.39 4.79
N GLU A 25 -2.77 11.98 5.99
CA GLU A 25 -2.95 13.41 6.20
C GLU A 25 -1.84 14.28 5.57
N LEU A 26 -0.68 13.68 5.26
CA LEU A 26 0.53 14.38 4.83
C LEU A 26 0.89 14.11 3.36
N PHE A 27 0.56 12.93 2.85
CA PHE A 27 0.94 12.48 1.50
C PHE A 27 -0.18 11.71 0.82
N LYS A 28 -0.29 11.83 -0.51
CA LYS A 28 -1.04 10.86 -1.33
C LYS A 28 -0.18 9.60 -1.44
N CYS A 29 -0.62 8.48 -0.90
CA CYS A 29 0.17 7.25 -0.88
C CYS A 29 -0.70 6.00 -0.74
N THR A 30 -0.14 4.88 -1.21
CA THR A 30 -0.72 3.56 -0.98
C THR A 30 -0.11 2.95 0.27
N ILE A 31 -0.96 2.48 1.18
CA ILE A 31 -0.53 1.95 2.48
C ILE A 31 -0.97 0.49 2.65
N VAL A 32 -0.05 -0.31 3.18
CA VAL A 32 -0.32 -1.67 3.65
C VAL A 32 -0.08 -1.72 5.16
N GLU A 33 -1.14 -1.97 5.91
CA GLU A 33 -1.08 -2.23 7.34
C GLU A 33 -0.69 -3.70 7.56
N THR A 34 0.23 -3.97 8.49
CA THR A 34 0.59 -5.35 8.86
C THR A 34 -0.39 -5.94 9.88
N GLY A 35 -1.09 -5.11 10.67
CA GLY A 35 -2.01 -5.57 11.72
C GLY A 35 -1.28 -6.27 12.87
N GLY A 36 -0.05 -5.83 13.16
CA GLY A 36 0.88 -6.45 14.12
C GLY A 36 1.89 -7.39 13.45
N LEU A 37 2.32 -8.42 14.19
CA LEU A 37 3.38 -9.35 13.76
C LEU A 37 2.96 -10.35 12.67
N TYR A 38 1.66 -10.59 12.52
CA TYR A 38 1.13 -11.61 11.62
C TYR A 38 0.90 -11.07 10.20
N LEU A 39 1.93 -11.19 9.37
CA LEU A 39 1.84 -10.86 7.95
C LEU A 39 1.07 -11.97 7.21
N THR A 40 -0.05 -11.67 6.58
CA THR A 40 -0.75 -12.66 5.75
C THR A 40 0.02 -12.94 4.45
N GLN A 41 -0.21 -14.10 3.82
CA GLN A 41 0.40 -14.38 2.51
C GLN A 41 -0.04 -13.37 1.44
N GLU A 42 -1.28 -12.90 1.52
CA GLU A 42 -1.81 -11.83 0.66
C GLU A 42 -1.03 -10.53 0.83
N THR A 43 -0.69 -10.17 2.07
CA THR A 43 0.16 -9.00 2.38
C THR A 43 1.53 -9.14 1.74
N ILE A 44 2.18 -10.30 1.90
CA ILE A 44 3.48 -10.52 1.26
C ILE A 44 3.38 -10.47 -0.26
N ASN A 45 2.32 -11.01 -0.86
CA ASN A 45 2.16 -11.00 -2.31
C ASN A 45 2.06 -9.57 -2.87
N ILE A 46 1.32 -8.67 -2.21
CA ILE A 46 1.27 -7.27 -2.64
C ILE A 46 2.61 -6.56 -2.44
N LEU A 47 3.34 -6.84 -1.35
CA LEU A 47 4.67 -6.26 -1.14
C LEU A 47 5.68 -6.74 -2.19
N LYS A 48 5.66 -8.03 -2.56
CA LYS A 48 6.49 -8.55 -3.65
C LYS A 48 6.20 -7.84 -4.98
N LYS A 49 4.92 -7.71 -5.32
CA LYS A 49 4.49 -6.99 -6.53
C LYS A 49 4.92 -5.52 -6.51
N ALA A 50 4.82 -4.86 -5.36
CA ALA A 50 5.27 -3.48 -5.20
C ALA A 50 6.79 -3.35 -5.36
N ILE A 51 7.59 -4.28 -4.81
CA ILE A 51 9.05 -4.31 -4.99
C ILE A 51 9.41 -4.49 -6.47
N GLU A 52 8.67 -5.28 -7.23
CA GLU A 52 8.91 -5.42 -8.67
C GLU A 52 8.65 -4.11 -9.43
N THR A 53 7.68 -3.30 -9.00
CA THR A 53 7.31 -2.01 -9.63
C THR A 53 8.03 -0.80 -9.02
N ASN A 54 7.44 -0.14 -8.02
CA ASN A 54 7.92 1.15 -7.48
C ASN A 54 8.75 1.02 -6.20
N GLY A 55 8.72 -0.13 -5.54
CA GLY A 55 9.34 -0.36 -4.24
C GLY A 55 8.39 -0.21 -3.05
N ILE A 56 8.94 -0.44 -1.86
CA ILE A 56 8.26 -0.30 -0.58
C ILE A 56 9.08 0.54 0.40
N ILE A 57 8.39 1.24 1.29
CA ILE A 57 8.99 1.90 2.46
C ILE A 57 8.42 1.21 3.70
N ILE A 58 9.26 0.50 4.45
CA ILE A 58 8.85 -0.09 5.72
C ILE A 58 9.00 0.97 6.81
N PHE A 59 7.87 1.58 7.19
CA PHE A 59 7.81 2.63 8.21
C PHE A 59 7.22 2.06 9.49
N THR A 60 8.10 1.71 10.42
CA THR A 60 7.78 1.03 11.68
C THR A 60 8.62 1.61 12.79
N ASP A 61 8.17 1.46 14.03
CA ASP A 61 8.87 1.96 15.21
C ASP A 61 10.24 1.31 15.40
N SER A 62 11.13 1.98 16.14
CA SER A 62 12.49 1.49 16.44
C SER A 62 12.51 0.39 17.53
N ASP A 63 11.34 -0.11 17.92
CA ASP A 63 11.13 -1.06 19.01
C ASP A 63 11.34 -2.54 18.59
N LYS A 64 11.05 -3.47 19.50
CA LYS A 64 11.17 -4.91 19.23
C LYS A 64 10.13 -5.38 18.20
N ALA A 65 8.89 -4.90 18.26
CA ALA A 65 7.83 -5.33 17.35
C ALA A 65 8.12 -4.90 15.91
N GLY A 66 8.47 -3.63 15.71
CA GLY A 66 8.89 -3.09 14.42
C GLY A 66 10.09 -3.84 13.84
N ASN A 67 11.09 -4.18 14.67
CA ASN A 67 12.23 -5.00 14.24
C ASN A 67 11.82 -6.40 13.75
N LEU A 68 10.87 -7.05 14.43
CA LEU A 68 10.36 -8.36 14.04
C LEU A 68 9.56 -8.28 12.73
N ILE A 69 8.71 -7.26 12.56
CA ILE A 69 7.98 -7.01 11.32
C ILE A 69 8.95 -6.85 10.17
N ARG A 70 9.98 -5.99 10.30
CA ARG A 70 11.01 -5.77 9.30
C ARG A 70 11.70 -7.07 8.89
N LYS A 71 12.19 -7.83 9.87
CA LYS A 71 12.86 -9.13 9.62
C LYS A 71 11.94 -10.13 8.92
N ASN A 72 10.67 -10.19 9.31
CA ASN A 72 9.70 -11.11 8.72
C ASN A 72 9.36 -10.73 7.27
N ILE A 73 9.19 -9.43 6.98
CA ILE A 73 9.01 -8.95 5.60
C ILE A 73 10.23 -9.33 4.76
N LEU A 74 11.44 -8.96 5.18
CA LEU A 74 12.68 -9.24 4.44
C LEU A 74 12.86 -10.73 4.15
N LYS A 75 12.63 -11.58 5.17
CA LYS A 75 12.71 -13.04 5.01
C LYS A 75 11.72 -13.57 3.97
N ARG A 76 10.50 -13.03 3.93
CA ARG A 76 9.41 -13.56 3.08
C ARG A 76 9.37 -12.96 1.68
N VAL A 77 9.86 -11.73 1.50
CA VAL A 77 10.07 -11.16 0.16
C VAL A 77 11.27 -11.83 -0.53
N GLY A 78 12.26 -12.29 0.24
CA GLY A 78 13.37 -13.10 -0.27
C GLY A 78 14.37 -12.27 -1.06
N CYS A 79 14.93 -12.84 -2.12
CA CYS A 79 16.00 -12.23 -2.93
C CYS A 79 15.51 -11.18 -3.95
N LEU A 80 14.35 -10.56 -3.71
CA LEU A 80 13.88 -9.45 -4.55
C LEU A 80 14.82 -8.25 -4.43
N ASN A 81 14.74 -7.33 -5.39
CA ASN A 81 15.61 -6.16 -5.48
C ASN A 81 15.59 -5.36 -4.16
N GLN A 82 16.68 -5.44 -3.40
CA GLN A 82 16.82 -4.80 -2.09
C GLN A 82 16.89 -3.28 -2.19
N ASP A 83 17.33 -2.72 -3.33
CA ASP A 83 17.39 -1.27 -3.54
C ASP A 83 15.99 -0.62 -3.59
N LYS A 84 14.98 -1.45 -3.86
CA LYS A 84 13.56 -1.06 -3.84
C LYS A 84 12.89 -1.29 -2.47
N ILE A 85 13.64 -1.67 -1.44
CA ILE A 85 13.15 -1.82 -0.07
C ILE A 85 13.83 -0.75 0.80
N LYS A 86 13.07 0.26 1.18
CA LYS A 86 13.55 1.37 2.02
C LYS A 86 13.05 1.19 3.44
N HIS A 87 13.84 1.67 4.40
CA HIS A 87 13.53 1.57 5.82
C HIS A 87 13.38 2.97 6.44
N ALA A 88 12.28 3.18 7.16
CA ALA A 88 12.03 4.38 7.95
C ALA A 88 11.70 4.00 9.39
N HIS A 89 12.35 4.71 10.32
CA HIS A 89 12.12 4.61 11.75
C HIS A 89 12.10 6.01 12.34
N LEU A 90 11.33 6.18 13.41
CA LEU A 90 11.37 7.39 14.22
C LEU A 90 12.67 7.45 15.01
N LYS A 91 13.17 8.66 15.29
CA LYS A 91 14.44 8.84 16.00
C LYS A 91 14.34 8.54 17.50
N SER A 92 13.15 8.70 18.07
CA SER A 92 12.91 8.45 19.49
C SER A 92 12.51 7.00 19.71
N ASN A 93 13.21 6.30 20.62
CA ASN A 93 12.89 4.92 21.00
C ASN A 93 11.53 4.75 21.70
N ASN A 94 10.82 5.85 21.99
CA ASN A 94 9.56 5.87 22.73
C ASN A 94 8.45 6.67 22.02
N GLN A 95 8.51 6.85 20.70
CA GLN A 95 7.43 7.50 19.95
C GLN A 95 6.90 6.54 18.90
N GLU A 96 5.59 6.35 18.94
CA GLU A 96 4.82 5.67 17.90
C GLU A 96 4.62 6.63 16.71
N VAL A 97 4.43 6.09 15.50
CA VAL A 97 4.19 6.91 14.29
C VAL A 97 2.98 7.81 14.45
N GLU A 98 1.91 7.36 15.10
CA GLU A 98 0.76 8.21 15.41
C GLU A 98 1.09 9.43 16.31
N MET A 99 1.93 9.23 17.32
CA MET A 99 2.31 10.25 18.32
C MET A 99 3.42 11.19 17.85
N SER A 100 4.05 10.87 16.72
CA SER A 100 5.12 11.67 16.14
C SER A 100 4.62 12.97 15.54
N SER A 101 5.48 13.99 15.56
CA SER A 101 5.15 15.28 14.97
C SER A 101 4.95 15.15 13.45
N LYS A 102 3.96 15.87 12.88
CA LYS A 102 3.72 15.91 11.41
C LYS A 102 5.02 16.23 10.66
N LEU A 103 5.80 17.13 11.25
CA LEU A 103 7.06 17.61 10.71
C LEU A 103 8.12 16.50 10.61
N GLU A 104 8.22 15.62 11.61
CA GLU A 104 9.20 14.53 11.61
C GLU A 104 8.87 13.48 10.55
N ILE A 105 7.62 13.01 10.50
CA ILE A 105 7.13 12.08 9.47
C ILE A 105 7.38 12.65 8.07
N THR A 106 7.06 13.94 7.88
CA THR A 106 7.28 14.64 6.62
C THR A 106 8.76 14.66 6.25
N LYS A 107 9.65 15.01 7.18
CA LYS A 107 11.11 15.06 6.93
C LYS A 107 11.66 13.69 6.56
N ILE A 108 11.24 12.63 7.26
CA ILE A 108 11.69 11.25 6.99
C ILE A 108 11.24 10.84 5.59
N LEU A 109 9.94 10.92 5.30
CA LEU A 109 9.39 10.48 4.02
C LEU A 109 9.88 11.32 2.84
N LYS A 110 10.08 12.63 2.99
CA LYS A 110 10.71 13.46 1.95
C LYS A 110 12.16 13.09 1.67
N LYS A 111 12.89 12.61 2.68
CA LYS A 111 14.28 12.21 2.52
C LYS A 111 14.43 10.89 1.77
N ILE A 112 13.55 9.93 2.03
CA ILE A 112 13.71 8.55 1.51
C ILE A 112 12.76 8.22 0.36
N GLY A 113 11.59 8.84 0.30
CA GLY A 113 10.55 8.53 -0.67
C GLY A 113 10.89 9.04 -2.06
N THR A 114 10.35 8.36 -3.06
CA THR A 114 10.36 8.86 -4.44
C THR A 114 8.99 9.45 -4.73
N PHE A 115 8.95 10.61 -5.37
CA PHE A 115 7.70 11.34 -5.60
C PHE A 115 7.36 11.40 -7.09
N TYR A 116 6.06 11.38 -7.42
CA TYR A 116 5.63 11.69 -8.78
C TYR A 116 5.78 13.19 -9.04
N ASN A 117 6.30 13.53 -10.22
CA ASN A 117 6.44 14.93 -10.65
C ASN A 117 5.09 15.55 -11.01
N GLU A 118 4.14 14.72 -11.46
CA GLU A 118 2.79 15.12 -11.85
C GLU A 118 1.77 14.22 -11.15
N LYS A 119 0.52 14.69 -11.06
CA LYS A 119 -0.57 13.86 -10.55
C LYS A 119 -0.75 12.66 -11.46
N GLN A 120 -0.62 11.47 -10.89
CA GLN A 120 -1.04 10.23 -11.53
C GLN A 120 -2.52 10.33 -11.88
N LYS A 121 -2.84 10.19 -13.18
CA LYS A 121 -4.22 10.13 -13.65
C LYS A 121 -4.77 8.75 -13.31
N GLU A 122 -5.80 8.72 -12.47
CA GLU A 122 -6.49 7.48 -12.13
C GLU A 122 -7.17 6.92 -13.38
N SER A 123 -6.82 5.68 -13.75
CA SER A 123 -7.35 5.01 -14.94
C SER A 123 -8.73 4.41 -14.71
N LEU A 124 -9.05 4.13 -13.44
CA LEU A 124 -10.32 3.55 -13.01
C LEU A 124 -10.95 4.42 -11.92
N SER A 125 -12.27 4.55 -12.02
CA SER A 125 -13.13 5.23 -11.06
C SER A 125 -14.00 4.23 -10.29
N LEU A 126 -14.73 4.74 -9.29
CA LEU A 126 -15.73 3.93 -8.60
C LEU A 126 -16.88 3.52 -9.53
N ASN A 127 -17.21 4.33 -10.52
CA ASN A 127 -18.24 4.00 -11.50
C ASN A 127 -17.82 2.81 -12.39
N ASP A 128 -16.54 2.72 -12.75
CA ASP A 128 -16.02 1.55 -13.48
C ASP A 128 -16.22 0.25 -12.68
N LEU A 129 -16.00 0.29 -11.36
CA LEU A 129 -16.25 -0.89 -10.51
C LEU A 129 -17.74 -1.26 -10.44
N ILE A 130 -18.63 -0.28 -10.51
CA ILE A 130 -20.08 -0.50 -10.55
C ILE A 130 -20.46 -1.19 -11.87
N GLU A 131 -20.00 -0.66 -13.00
CA GLU A 131 -20.29 -1.20 -14.33
C GLU A 131 -19.75 -2.62 -14.52
N LEU A 132 -18.57 -2.92 -13.96
CA LEU A 132 -17.99 -4.28 -13.97
C LEU A 132 -18.70 -5.25 -13.00
N GLY A 133 -19.65 -4.75 -12.20
CA GLY A 133 -20.36 -5.52 -11.18
C GLY A 133 -19.45 -6.00 -10.04
N ILE A 134 -18.39 -5.26 -9.74
CA ILE A 134 -17.44 -5.51 -8.64
C ILE A 134 -17.92 -4.87 -7.33
N THR A 135 -19.05 -4.14 -7.38
CA THR A 135 -19.77 -3.58 -6.23
C THR A 135 -21.14 -4.23 -6.03
N GLY A 136 -21.71 -4.17 -4.82
CA GLY A 136 -23.03 -4.74 -4.50
C GLY A 136 -22.99 -6.09 -3.78
N GLU A 137 -24.14 -6.63 -3.44
CA GLU A 137 -24.32 -7.76 -2.50
C GLU A 137 -23.62 -9.05 -2.97
N GLN A 138 -23.68 -9.36 -4.26
CA GLN A 138 -23.08 -10.57 -4.86
C GLN A 138 -21.65 -10.34 -5.39
N SER A 139 -21.07 -9.15 -5.21
CA SER A 139 -19.77 -8.78 -5.79
C SER A 139 -18.56 -9.38 -5.07
N LYS A 140 -18.76 -9.96 -3.87
CA LYS A 140 -17.67 -10.46 -3.02
C LYS A 140 -16.83 -11.53 -3.73
N HIS A 141 -17.45 -12.40 -4.51
CA HIS A 141 -16.74 -13.42 -5.28
C HIS A 141 -15.85 -12.79 -6.36
N LYS A 142 -16.41 -11.93 -7.21
CA LYS A 142 -15.67 -11.21 -8.26
C LYS A 142 -14.51 -10.40 -7.68
N ARG A 143 -14.76 -9.64 -6.60
CA ARG A 143 -13.70 -8.88 -5.90
C ARG A 143 -12.58 -9.79 -5.42
N LYS A 144 -12.89 -10.91 -4.77
CA LYS A 144 -11.87 -11.88 -4.33
C LYS A 144 -11.11 -12.51 -5.49
N GLN A 145 -11.80 -12.86 -6.57
CA GLN A 145 -11.20 -13.42 -7.78
C GLN A 145 -10.17 -12.46 -8.37
N ILE A 146 -10.54 -11.18 -8.56
CA ILE A 146 -9.64 -10.13 -9.05
C ILE A 146 -8.46 -9.93 -8.10
N GLN A 147 -8.72 -9.80 -6.79
CA GLN A 147 -7.67 -9.61 -5.78
C GLN A 147 -6.66 -10.75 -5.75
N LYS A 148 -7.13 -12.00 -5.89
CA LYS A 148 -6.29 -13.20 -5.92
C LYS A 148 -5.49 -13.28 -7.21
N HIS A 149 -6.15 -13.11 -8.36
CA HIS A 149 -5.52 -13.23 -9.68
C HIS A 149 -4.44 -12.17 -9.88
N LEU A 150 -4.73 -10.91 -9.52
CA LEU A 150 -3.80 -9.79 -9.66
C LEU A 150 -2.84 -9.61 -8.48
N ARG A 151 -2.91 -10.47 -7.45
CA ARG A 151 -2.09 -10.42 -6.23
C ARG A 151 -2.17 -9.07 -5.49
N LEU A 152 -3.37 -8.48 -5.45
CA LEU A 152 -3.62 -7.17 -4.85
C LEU A 152 -3.92 -7.25 -3.35
N GLY A 153 -3.98 -8.45 -2.78
CA GLY A 153 -4.40 -8.68 -1.40
C GLY A 153 -5.87 -8.31 -1.13
N SER A 154 -6.41 -8.77 -0.01
CA SER A 154 -7.78 -8.49 0.38
C SER A 154 -8.02 -7.03 0.77
N GLY A 155 -9.27 -6.61 0.66
CA GLY A 155 -9.72 -5.25 0.92
C GLY A 155 -11.15 -5.03 0.43
N ASN A 156 -11.73 -3.90 0.85
CA ASN A 156 -13.02 -3.43 0.34
C ASN A 156 -12.85 -2.80 -1.06
N ASN A 157 -13.96 -2.33 -1.65
CA ASN A 157 -13.96 -1.75 -3.00
C ASN A 157 -13.02 -0.53 -3.12
N LYS A 158 -12.94 0.31 -2.09
CA LYS A 158 -12.03 1.47 -2.08
C LYS A 158 -10.57 1.04 -2.11
N LYS A 159 -10.18 0.07 -1.28
CA LYS A 159 -8.80 -0.47 -1.25
C LYS A 159 -8.46 -1.23 -2.53
N LEU A 160 -9.43 -1.92 -3.13
CA LEU A 160 -9.25 -2.54 -4.44
C LEU A 160 -9.01 -1.48 -5.52
N LEU A 161 -9.86 -0.44 -5.60
CA LEU A 161 -9.71 0.65 -6.57
C LEU A 161 -8.36 1.35 -6.45
N GLU A 162 -7.97 1.70 -5.21
CA GLU A 162 -6.68 2.31 -4.91
C GLU A 162 -5.53 1.46 -5.47
N ARG A 163 -5.59 0.13 -5.29
CA ARG A 163 -4.54 -0.78 -5.74
C ARG A 163 -4.57 -1.04 -7.25
N LEU A 164 -5.75 -1.09 -7.87
CA LEU A 164 -5.88 -1.20 -9.32
C LEU A 164 -5.23 0.00 -10.00
N ASN A 165 -5.53 1.21 -9.51
CA ASN A 165 -4.91 2.44 -9.99
C ASN A 165 -3.41 2.49 -9.70
N TYR A 166 -2.98 2.11 -8.49
CA TYR A 166 -1.55 2.08 -8.12
C TYR A 166 -0.71 1.17 -9.03
N PHE A 167 -1.24 0.00 -9.40
CA PHE A 167 -0.57 -0.94 -10.29
C PHE A 167 -0.91 -0.72 -11.77
N GLU A 168 -1.58 0.39 -12.09
CA GLU A 168 -1.96 0.79 -13.46
C GLU A 168 -2.71 -0.32 -14.23
N ILE A 169 -3.53 -1.10 -13.51
CA ILE A 169 -4.32 -2.19 -14.10
C ILE A 169 -5.40 -1.61 -15.00
N LYS A 170 -5.47 -2.10 -16.23
CA LYS A 170 -6.44 -1.64 -17.21
C LYS A 170 -7.80 -2.33 -17.06
N ARG A 171 -8.85 -1.66 -17.51
CA ARG A 171 -10.23 -2.18 -17.47
C ARG A 171 -10.35 -3.52 -18.20
N GLU A 172 -9.72 -3.64 -19.36
CA GLU A 172 -9.77 -4.84 -20.21
C GLU A 172 -9.13 -6.06 -19.52
N GLU A 173 -8.12 -5.84 -18.67
CA GLU A 173 -7.52 -6.92 -17.87
C GLU A 173 -8.51 -7.45 -16.83
N ILE A 174 -9.28 -6.55 -16.21
CA ILE A 174 -10.29 -6.91 -15.22
C ILE A 174 -11.44 -7.68 -15.87
N GLU A 175 -11.91 -7.23 -17.03
CA GLU A 175 -12.96 -7.90 -17.80
C GLU A 175 -12.58 -9.34 -18.16
N LYS A 176 -11.35 -9.56 -18.63
CA LYS A 176 -10.83 -10.91 -18.93
C LYS A 176 -10.85 -11.83 -17.70
N ILE A 177 -10.50 -11.31 -16.52
CA ILE A 177 -10.50 -12.08 -15.28
C ILE A 177 -11.93 -12.47 -14.87
N ILE A 178 -12.90 -11.59 -15.09
CA ILE A 178 -14.30 -11.86 -14.76
C ILE A 178 -14.94 -12.86 -15.74
N LEU A 179 -14.56 -12.83 -17.02
CA LEU A 179 -15.10 -13.69 -18.06
C LEU A 179 -14.54 -15.12 -18.04
N ASN A 180 -13.28 -15.29 -17.65
CA ASN A 180 -12.66 -16.60 -17.48
C ASN A 180 -13.11 -17.21 -16.13
N LYS A 181 -14.20 -17.98 -16.17
CA LYS A 181 -14.69 -18.79 -15.03
C LYS A 181 -13.82 -20.00 -14.77
#